data_AF-A0A9D6I497-F1
#
_entry.id   AF-A0A9D6I497-F1
#
_cell.length_a   1.000
_cell.length_b   1.000
_cell.length_c   1.000
_cell.angle_alpha   90.00
_cell.angle_beta   90.00
_cell.angle_gamma   90.00
#
_symmetry.space_group_name_H-M   'P 1'
#
loop_
_entity.id
_entity.type
_entity.pdbx_description
1 polymer ?
#
loop_
_entity_poly.entity_id
_entity_poly.type
_entity_poly.pdbx_seq_one_letter_code
_entity_poly.pdbx_strand_id
1 'polypeptide(L)'
;MLRLLRPLKGQRGVTLVELMVVVAIIAIIAAIALTLYQNVQQKAKLSADQGVGAALRSAVAIYYGRKNGNFPPTKTVLNTLVSPSPPVFQCAGGGYNYDAYTYVNNTGLITLGVNNAADC
;
A
#
# COMPACT_ATOMS: atom_id res chain seq x y z
N MET A 1 66.01 -7.26 25.68
CA MET A 1 64.81 -7.82 25.02
C MET A 1 64.02 -6.66 24.41
N LEU A 2 64.39 -6.25 23.18
CA LEU A 2 63.88 -5.03 22.54
C LEU A 2 62.61 -5.38 21.75
N ARG A 3 61.44 -4.97 22.24
CA ARG A 3 60.14 -5.24 21.60
C ARG A 3 59.75 -4.05 20.73
N LEU A 4 59.58 -4.32 19.43
CA LEU A 4 59.08 -3.43 18.37
C LEU A 4 57.83 -2.64 18.80
N LEU A 5 57.83 -1.34 18.55
CA LEU A 5 56.63 -0.56 18.26
C LEU A 5 56.65 -0.16 16.78
N ARG A 6 55.88 -0.89 15.96
CA ARG A 6 55.58 -0.53 14.57
C ARG A 6 54.65 0.69 14.57
N PRO A 7 54.95 1.77 13.82
CA PRO A 7 53.99 2.85 13.62
C PRO A 7 52.91 2.37 12.63
N LEU A 8 51.64 2.46 13.04
CA LEU A 8 50.48 2.25 12.17
C LEU A 8 50.42 3.38 11.14
N LYS A 9 51.06 3.16 9.99
CA LYS A 9 50.98 4.07 8.84
C LYS A 9 49.60 3.90 8.19
N GLY A 10 48.80 4.97 8.16
CA GLY A 10 47.70 5.09 7.18
C GLY A 10 46.29 5.42 7.66
N GLN A 11 46.08 6.09 8.80
CA GLN A 11 44.76 6.69 9.09
C GLN A 11 44.66 8.07 8.41
N ARG A 12 44.22 8.10 7.15
CA ARG A 12 43.75 9.31 6.49
C ARG A 12 42.33 9.57 7.00
N GLY A 13 42.19 10.49 7.96
CA GLY A 13 40.88 10.94 8.42
C GLY A 13 40.12 11.66 7.30
N VAL A 14 38.82 11.42 7.22
CA VAL A 14 37.91 12.19 6.35
C VAL A 14 38.00 13.65 6.78
N THR A 15 38.18 14.55 5.82
CA THR A 15 38.25 15.98 6.18
C THR A 15 36.86 16.48 6.57
N LEU A 16 36.75 17.36 7.56
CA LEU A 16 35.46 17.94 7.96
C LEU A 16 34.74 18.63 6.80
N VAL A 17 35.52 19.20 5.88
CA VAL A 17 35.01 19.87 4.67
C VAL A 17 34.38 18.85 3.71
N GLU A 18 35.01 17.69 3.52
CA GLU A 18 34.48 16.62 2.66
C GLU A 18 33.16 16.09 3.20
N LEU A 19 33.03 15.94 4.52
CA LEU A 19 31.77 15.53 5.13
C LEU A 19 30.69 16.61 5.01
N MET A 20 31.04 17.90 5.14
CA MET A 20 30.07 19.00 4.98
C MET A 20 29.50 19.08 3.56
N VAL A 21 30.32 18.92 2.53
CA VAL A 21 29.86 18.96 1.13
C VAL A 21 28.95 17.76 0.82
N VAL A 22 29.28 16.57 1.34
CA VAL A 22 28.45 15.37 1.14
C VAL A 22 27.07 15.54 1.73
N VAL A 23 26.96 16.05 2.97
CA VAL A 23 25.66 16.27 3.61
C VAL A 23 24.84 17.34 2.88
N ALA A 24 25.49 18.39 2.35
CA ALA A 24 24.84 19.41 1.55
C ALA A 24 24.21 18.83 0.26
N ILE A 25 24.90 17.93 -0.43
CA ILE A 25 24.37 17.27 -1.65
C ILE A 25 23.23 16.32 -1.30
N ILE A 26 23.36 15.52 -0.23
CA ILE A 26 22.29 14.60 0.23
C ILE A 26 21.03 15.38 0.59
N ALA A 27 21.15 16.56 1.21
CA ALA A 27 20.01 17.40 1.56
C ALA A 27 19.18 17.84 0.33
N ILE A 28 19.86 18.21 -0.77
CA ILE A 28 19.20 18.60 -2.02
C ILE A 28 18.47 17.41 -2.64
N ILE A 29 19.11 16.24 -2.71
CA ILE A 29 18.51 15.02 -3.28
C ILE A 29 17.32 14.55 -2.43
N ALA A 30 17.45 14.59 -1.11
CA ALA A 30 16.39 14.17 -0.18
C ALA A 30 15.12 15.02 -0.31
N ALA A 31 15.26 16.33 -0.54
CA ALA A 31 14.12 17.24 -0.69
C ALA A 31 13.24 16.87 -1.91
N ILE A 32 13.86 16.56 -3.06
CA ILE A 32 13.14 16.16 -4.27
C ILE A 32 12.58 14.74 -4.13
N ALA A 33 13.35 13.85 -3.51
CA ALA A 33 12.96 12.47 -3.33
C ALA A 33 11.69 12.33 -2.48
N LEU A 34 11.54 13.13 -1.42
CA LEU A 34 10.43 13.03 -0.49
C LEU A 34 9.06 13.18 -1.17
N THR A 35 8.88 14.21 -2.00
CA THR A 35 7.61 14.46 -2.68
C THR A 35 7.29 13.38 -3.72
N LEU A 36 8.31 12.86 -4.41
CA LEU A 36 8.13 11.78 -5.38
C LEU A 36 7.74 10.46 -4.69
N TYR A 37 8.41 10.12 -3.60
CA TYR A 37 8.13 8.89 -2.85
C TYR A 37 6.72 8.87 -2.27
N GLN A 38 6.21 10.00 -1.79
CA GLN A 38 4.82 10.11 -1.33
C GLN A 38 3.85 9.73 -2.45
N ASN A 39 3.98 10.32 -3.65
CA ASN A 39 3.11 10.00 -4.80
C ASN A 39 3.20 8.54 -5.25
N VAL A 40 4.37 7.91 -5.18
CA VAL A 40 4.54 6.49 -5.55
C VAL A 40 3.89 5.57 -4.53
N GLN A 41 4.05 5.84 -3.23
CA GLN A 41 3.37 5.08 -2.18
C GLN A 41 1.85 5.21 -2.28
N GLN A 42 1.38 6.41 -2.58
CA GLN A 42 -0.03 6.72 -2.81
C GLN A 42 -0.63 5.83 -3.93
N LYS A 43 -0.01 5.86 -5.11
CA LYS A 43 -0.41 5.01 -6.25
C LYS A 43 -0.32 3.51 -5.94
N ALA A 44 0.68 3.08 -5.18
CA ALA A 44 0.83 1.68 -4.78
C ALA A 44 -0.34 1.22 -3.90
N LYS A 45 -0.74 2.04 -2.92
CA LYS A 45 -1.89 1.76 -2.05
C LYS A 45 -3.20 1.71 -2.85
N LEU A 46 -3.42 2.67 -3.74
CA LEU A 46 -4.60 2.68 -4.62
C LEU A 46 -4.66 1.43 -5.50
N SER A 47 -3.52 1.01 -6.05
CA SER A 47 -3.43 -0.20 -6.88
C SER A 47 -3.70 -1.47 -6.08
N ALA A 48 -3.23 -1.54 -4.82
CA ALA A 48 -3.54 -2.64 -3.92
C ALA A 48 -5.04 -2.72 -3.62
N ASP A 49 -5.69 -1.59 -3.35
CA ASP A 49 -7.13 -1.53 -3.05
C ASP A 49 -7.99 -1.89 -4.27
N GLN A 50 -7.57 -1.49 -5.47
CA GLN A 50 -8.20 -1.95 -6.71
C GLN A 50 -8.09 -3.48 -6.87
N GLY A 51 -6.95 -4.06 -6.50
CA GLY A 51 -6.74 -5.52 -6.48
C GLY A 51 -7.71 -6.22 -5.52
N VAL A 52 -7.89 -5.68 -4.31
CA VAL A 52 -8.87 -6.18 -3.34
C VAL A 52 -10.30 -6.06 -3.87
N GLY A 53 -10.64 -4.94 -4.52
CA GLY A 53 -11.93 -4.75 -5.18
C GLY A 53 -12.19 -5.78 -6.29
N ALA A 54 -11.18 -6.11 -7.09
CA ALA A 54 -11.28 -7.16 -8.11
C ALA A 54 -11.50 -8.55 -7.48
N ALA A 55 -10.83 -8.85 -6.37
CA ALA A 55 -11.05 -10.09 -5.61
C ALA A 55 -12.47 -10.18 -5.03
N LEU A 56 -13.04 -9.06 -4.56
CA LEU A 56 -14.43 -9.01 -4.11
C LEU A 56 -15.41 -9.27 -5.26
N ARG A 57 -15.18 -8.65 -6.42
CA ARG A 57 -16.00 -8.88 -7.62
C ARG A 57 -15.95 -10.34 -8.07
N SER A 58 -14.76 -10.96 -8.08
CA SER A 58 -14.64 -12.38 -8.43
C SER A 58 -15.33 -13.28 -7.42
N ALA A 59 -15.22 -13.00 -6.11
CA ALA A 59 -15.93 -13.74 -5.07
C ALA A 59 -17.46 -13.66 -5.23
N VAL A 60 -18.00 -12.47 -5.54
CA VAL A 60 -19.43 -12.31 -5.85
C VAL A 60 -19.82 -13.15 -7.06
N ALA A 61 -19.05 -13.11 -8.14
CA ALA A 61 -19.33 -13.88 -9.36
C ALA A 61 -19.31 -15.40 -9.10
N ILE A 62 -18.34 -15.89 -8.32
CA ILE A 62 -18.25 -17.29 -7.92
C ILE A 62 -19.47 -17.68 -7.07
N TYR A 63 -19.84 -16.86 -6.10
CA TYR A 63 -21.01 -17.13 -5.25
C TYR A 63 -22.30 -17.18 -6.07
N TYR A 64 -22.48 -16.22 -6.98
CA TYR A 64 -23.62 -16.16 -7.90
C TYR A 64 -23.75 -17.45 -8.72
N GLY A 65 -22.64 -17.94 -9.29
CA GLY A 65 -22.62 -19.20 -10.03
C GLY A 65 -22.90 -20.44 -9.16
N ARG A 66 -22.47 -20.45 -7.90
CA ARG A 66 -22.65 -21.59 -6.97
C ARG A 66 -24.01 -21.61 -6.27
N LYS A 67 -24.68 -20.48 -6.19
CA LYS A 67 -25.95 -20.30 -5.46
C LYS A 67 -27.10 -19.98 -6.41
N ASN A 68 -27.13 -20.64 -7.57
CA ASN A 68 -28.25 -20.59 -8.51
C ASN A 68 -28.67 -19.16 -8.93
N GLY A 69 -27.71 -18.25 -9.10
CA GLY A 69 -27.99 -16.87 -9.48
C GLY A 69 -28.39 -15.95 -8.32
N ASN A 70 -28.16 -16.36 -7.07
CA ASN A 70 -28.31 -15.48 -5.91
C ASN A 70 -26.98 -14.78 -5.59
N PHE A 71 -27.03 -13.47 -5.41
CA PHE A 71 -25.91 -12.71 -4.85
C PHE A 71 -25.75 -12.97 -3.34
N PRO A 72 -24.54 -12.76 -2.76
CA PRO A 72 -24.37 -12.79 -1.32
C PRO A 72 -25.38 -11.86 -0.63
N PRO A 73 -26.10 -12.29 0.41
CA PRO A 73 -27.15 -11.44 0.99
C PRO A 73 -26.62 -10.32 1.88
N THR A 74 -25.37 -10.43 2.37
CA THR A 74 -24.78 -9.45 3.29
C THR A 74 -23.27 -9.28 3.05
N LYS A 75 -22.74 -8.14 3.49
CA LYS A 75 -21.30 -7.86 3.50
C LYS A 75 -20.53 -8.93 4.27
N THR A 76 -21.08 -9.41 5.40
CA THR A 76 -20.46 -10.45 6.23
C THR A 76 -20.22 -11.74 5.47
N VAL A 77 -21.20 -12.18 4.65
CA VAL A 77 -21.01 -13.36 3.79
C VAL A 77 -19.93 -13.09 2.75
N LEU A 78 -19.91 -11.91 2.14
CA LEU A 78 -18.88 -11.59 1.14
C LEU A 78 -17.46 -11.53 1.75
N ASN A 79 -17.31 -11.03 2.97
CA ASN A 79 -16.01 -10.97 3.67
C ASN A 79 -15.40 -12.36 3.88
N THR A 80 -16.20 -13.41 4.03
CA THR A 80 -15.68 -14.78 4.25
C THR A 80 -15.30 -15.48 2.94
N LEU A 81 -15.68 -14.92 1.80
CA LEU A 81 -15.37 -15.46 0.47
C LEU A 81 -14.04 -14.95 -0.09
N VAL A 82 -13.44 -13.94 0.53
CA VAL A 82 -12.16 -13.33 0.13
C VAL A 82 -11.12 -13.52 1.23
N SER A 83 -9.90 -13.85 0.83
CA SER A 83 -8.74 -13.95 1.73
C SER A 83 -7.75 -12.81 1.47
N PRO A 84 -7.22 -12.13 2.52
CA PRO A 84 -7.54 -12.30 3.95
C PRO A 84 -8.94 -11.80 4.31
N SER A 85 -9.53 -12.38 5.38
CA SER A 85 -10.85 -12.00 5.91
C SER A 85 -10.68 -11.26 7.26
N PRO A 86 -11.24 -10.04 7.43
CA PRO A 86 -11.87 -9.21 6.41
C PRO A 86 -10.83 -8.67 5.39
N PRO A 87 -11.25 -8.28 4.17
CA PRO A 87 -10.35 -7.72 3.18
C PRO A 87 -9.71 -6.44 3.72
N VAL A 88 -8.38 -6.32 3.55
CA VAL A 88 -7.60 -5.20 4.06
C VAL A 88 -7.41 -4.18 2.95
N PHE A 89 -7.77 -2.93 3.23
CA PHE A 89 -7.51 -1.78 2.35
C PHE A 89 -6.32 -0.99 2.91
N GLN A 90 -5.43 -0.58 2.02
CA GLN A 90 -4.19 0.11 2.37
C GLN A 90 -4.36 1.63 2.44
N CYS A 91 -5.38 2.19 1.78
CA CYS A 91 -5.70 3.61 1.92
C CYS A 91 -6.38 3.91 3.27
N ALA A 92 -6.09 5.08 3.84
CA ALA A 92 -6.69 5.48 5.10
C ALA A 92 -8.21 5.71 4.95
N GLY A 93 -9.00 5.15 5.87
CA GLY A 93 -10.46 5.12 5.73
C GLY A 93 -10.99 4.24 4.60
N GLY A 94 -10.11 3.47 3.96
CA GLY A 94 -10.46 2.54 2.88
C GLY A 94 -11.42 1.47 3.37
N GLY A 95 -12.47 1.26 2.59
CA GLY A 95 -13.43 0.21 2.81
C GLY A 95 -14.34 0.04 1.60
N TYR A 96 -15.24 -0.92 1.69
CA TYR A 96 -16.29 -1.10 0.70
C TYR A 96 -17.64 -1.19 1.37
N ASN A 97 -18.62 -0.63 0.68
CA ASN A 97 -20.02 -0.90 0.95
C ASN A 97 -20.49 -1.95 -0.03
N TYR A 98 -21.31 -2.85 0.49
CA TYR A 98 -21.91 -3.92 -0.29
C TYR A 98 -23.42 -3.80 -0.16
N ASP A 99 -24.09 -3.57 -1.29
CA ASP A 99 -25.53 -3.60 -1.38
C ASP A 99 -25.92 -4.75 -2.32
N ALA A 100 -26.56 -5.76 -1.76
CA ALA A 100 -26.98 -6.95 -2.47
C ALA A 100 -28.15 -6.69 -3.43
N TYR A 101 -28.93 -5.61 -3.20
CA TYR A 101 -30.19 -5.34 -3.89
C TYR A 101 -30.43 -3.84 -4.08
N THR A 102 -29.50 -3.10 -4.68
CA THR A 102 -29.80 -1.73 -5.12
C THR A 102 -30.92 -1.74 -6.17
N TYR A 103 -31.95 -0.90 -5.99
CA TYR A 103 -33.13 -0.72 -6.86
C TYR A 103 -32.82 -0.09 -8.22
N VAL A 104 -31.84 -0.65 -8.93
CA VAL A 104 -31.69 -0.47 -10.37
C VAL A 104 -31.10 -1.80 -10.85
N ASN A 105 -31.95 -2.66 -11.44
CA ASN A 105 -31.56 -3.84 -12.23
C ASN A 105 -31.16 -5.16 -11.51
N ASN A 106 -31.49 -5.37 -10.22
CA ASN A 106 -31.24 -6.65 -9.52
C ASN A 106 -29.76 -7.15 -9.59
N THR A 107 -28.82 -6.21 -9.74
CA THR A 107 -27.38 -6.48 -9.79
C THR A 107 -26.73 -6.14 -8.45
N GLY A 108 -25.95 -7.07 -7.88
CA GLY A 108 -25.17 -6.77 -6.67
C GLY A 108 -24.13 -5.67 -6.95
N LEU A 109 -24.12 -4.62 -6.14
CA LEU A 109 -23.21 -3.48 -6.27
C LEU A 109 -22.15 -3.50 -5.16
N ILE A 110 -20.89 -3.36 -5.57
CA ILE A 110 -19.78 -3.11 -4.65
C ILE A 110 -19.24 -1.72 -4.94
N THR A 111 -19.31 -0.84 -3.94
CA THR A 111 -18.74 0.51 -4.01
C THR A 111 -17.55 0.61 -3.08
N LEU A 112 -16.38 0.89 -3.64
CA LEU A 112 -15.16 1.22 -2.89
C LEU A 112 -15.23 2.69 -2.48
N GLY A 113 -15.06 2.95 -1.19
CA GLY A 113 -15.01 4.31 -0.63
C GLY A 113 -13.64 4.60 -0.07
N VAL A 114 -13.07 5.74 -0.47
CA VAL A 114 -11.93 6.38 0.19
C VAL A 114 -12.38 7.76 0.63
N ASN A 115 -12.02 8.18 1.83
CA ASN A 115 -12.52 9.43 2.41
C ASN A 115 -11.99 10.65 1.63
N ASN A 116 -10.74 10.61 1.18
CA ASN A 116 -10.14 11.56 0.24
C ASN A 116 -9.16 10.82 -0.68
N ALA A 117 -8.95 11.36 -1.89
CA ALA A 117 -7.93 10.83 -2.79
C ALA A 117 -6.50 10.95 -2.25
N ALA A 118 -6.28 11.84 -1.26
CA ALA A 118 -4.99 12.05 -0.58
C ALA A 118 -4.76 11.15 0.65
N ASP A 119 -5.80 10.42 1.06
CA ASP A 119 -5.70 9.35 2.06
C ASP A 119 -5.17 8.03 1.44
N CYS A 120 -5.26 7.98 0.11
CA CYS A 120 -4.41 7.23 -0.78
C CYS A 120 -3.35 8.16 -1.40
#